data_AF-A0A9Q9F2S1-F1
#
_entry.id   AF-A0A9Q9F2S1-F1
#
_cell.length_a   1.000
_cell.length_b   1.000
_cell.length_c   1.000
_cell.angle_alpha   90.00
_cell.angle_beta   90.00
_cell.angle_gamma   90.00
#
_symmetry.space_group_name_H-M   'P 1'
#
loop_
_entity.id
_entity.type
_entity.pdbx_description
1 polymer ?
#
loop_
_entity_poly.entity_id
_entity_poly.type
_entity_poly.pdbx_seq_one_letter_code
_entity_poly.pdbx_strand_id
1 'polypeptide(L)'
;MTEKITYKEAWQDYRRNFFKPKAPISYQMYDKHKTMFLPLFTILFISWVIYSFIYGLHDEAFYNLPQKELDRQLFWDSFGTGVYIIGFLSILILTTLPTELRMFHKRGKNAGPYIAVVLVAVIGSAVYLMAMLMLKMQPQILLVMLPVYAAIFMTNTGYVNKIKKRGWRES
;
A
#
# COMPACT_ATOMS: atom_id res chain seq x y z
N MET A 1 3.28 1.13 -35.03
CA MET A 1 3.31 2.07 -33.89
C MET A 1 2.35 1.54 -32.85
N THR A 2 2.79 1.24 -31.63
CA THR A 2 1.89 0.83 -30.54
C THR A 2 1.13 2.05 -30.06
N GLU A 3 -0.20 2.08 -30.26
CA GLU A 3 -1.06 3.16 -29.77
C GLU A 3 -0.85 3.34 -28.26
N LYS A 4 -0.64 4.59 -27.82
CA LYS A 4 -0.46 4.90 -26.41
C LYS A 4 -1.84 4.93 -25.74
N ILE A 5 -2.08 3.99 -24.83
CA ILE A 5 -3.28 3.96 -24.00
C ILE A 5 -3.46 5.29 -23.25
N THR A 6 -4.64 5.88 -23.37
CA THR A 6 -5.05 7.13 -22.72
C THR A 6 -5.47 6.90 -21.26
N TYR A 7 -5.50 7.97 -20.45
CA TYR A 7 -5.99 7.87 -19.06
C TYR A 7 -7.49 7.53 -18.99
N LYS A 8 -8.28 8.02 -19.95
CA LYS A 8 -9.72 7.75 -20.02
C LYS A 8 -10.00 6.27 -20.24
N GLU A 9 -9.29 5.65 -21.18
CA GLU A 9 -9.38 4.20 -21.44
C GLU A 9 -8.92 3.39 -20.23
N ALA A 10 -7.81 3.78 -19.60
CA ALA A 10 -7.31 3.11 -18.42
C ALA A 10 -8.29 3.14 -17.25
N TRP A 11 -8.91 4.30 -17.02
CA TRP A 11 -9.94 4.46 -15.98
C TRP A 11 -11.20 3.64 -16.28
N GLN A 12 -11.67 3.65 -17.52
CA GLN A 12 -12.82 2.84 -17.95
C GLN A 12 -12.54 1.34 -17.80
N ASP A 13 -11.37 0.87 -18.23
CA ASP A 13 -10.95 -0.53 -18.05
C ASP A 13 -10.86 -0.90 -16.57
N TYR A 14 -10.26 -0.04 -15.75
CA TYR A 14 -10.14 -0.26 -14.31
C TYR A 14 -11.51 -0.42 -13.66
N ARG A 15 -12.44 0.53 -13.89
CA ARG A 15 -13.79 0.49 -13.31
C ARG A 15 -14.57 -0.75 -13.77
N ARG A 16 -14.51 -1.09 -15.05
CA ARG A 16 -15.26 -2.22 -15.62
C ARG A 16 -14.77 -3.58 -15.10
N ASN A 17 -13.49 -3.67 -14.76
CA ASN A 17 -12.83 -4.91 -14.37
C ASN A 17 -12.40 -4.95 -12.89
N PHE A 18 -12.83 -4.00 -12.07
CA PHE A 18 -12.46 -3.90 -10.65
C PHE A 18 -12.74 -5.19 -9.87
N PHE A 19 -13.91 -5.79 -10.07
CA PHE A 19 -14.30 -7.08 -9.45
C PHE A 19 -14.02 -8.29 -10.34
N LYS A 20 -13.23 -8.13 -11.42
CA LYS A 20 -12.94 -9.20 -12.39
C LYS A 20 -11.44 -9.50 -12.40
N PRO A 21 -10.91 -10.19 -11.37
CA PRO A 21 -9.47 -10.43 -11.20
C PRO A 21 -8.86 -11.32 -12.30
N LYS A 22 -9.68 -12.00 -13.10
CA LYS A 22 -9.25 -12.81 -14.25
C LYS A 22 -9.49 -12.12 -15.61
N ALA A 23 -9.98 -10.88 -15.64
CA ALA A 23 -10.19 -10.17 -16.90
C ALA A 23 -8.85 -9.91 -17.61
N PRO A 24 -8.77 -10.07 -18.94
CA PRO A 24 -7.54 -9.88 -19.69
C PRO A 24 -7.01 -8.45 -19.52
N ILE A 25 -5.69 -8.30 -19.45
CA ILE A 25 -5.01 -7.00 -19.33
C ILE A 25 -3.75 -7.00 -20.20
N SER A 26 -3.40 -5.88 -20.83
CA SER A 26 -2.12 -5.71 -21.54
C SER A 26 -1.03 -5.21 -20.58
N TYR A 27 0.25 -5.40 -20.95
CA TYR A 27 1.36 -4.86 -20.16
C TYR A 27 1.32 -3.33 -20.09
N GLN A 28 0.90 -2.69 -21.19
CA GLN A 28 0.74 -1.25 -21.27
C GLN A 28 -0.41 -0.76 -20.37
N MET A 29 -1.53 -1.50 -20.34
CA MET A 29 -2.68 -1.14 -19.48
C MET A 29 -2.31 -1.23 -18.00
N TYR A 30 -1.55 -2.26 -17.60
CA TYR A 30 -1.03 -2.37 -16.24
C TYR A 30 -0.12 -1.20 -15.85
N ASP A 31 0.84 -0.84 -16.72
CA ASP A 31 1.74 0.31 -16.50
C ASP A 31 0.94 1.60 -16.34
N LYS A 32 -0.12 1.76 -17.15
CA LYS A 32 -1.01 2.91 -17.09
C LYS A 32 -1.84 2.94 -15.80
N HIS A 33 -2.41 1.81 -15.38
CA HIS A 33 -3.12 1.71 -14.09
C HIS A 33 -2.23 2.07 -12.91
N LYS A 34 -0.99 1.58 -12.88
CA LYS A 34 -0.04 1.93 -11.81
C LYS A 34 0.24 3.43 -11.77
N THR A 35 0.45 4.05 -12.93
CA THR A 35 0.70 5.48 -13.04
C THR A 35 -0.54 6.32 -12.68
N MET A 36 -1.73 5.82 -12.99
CA MET A 36 -3.01 6.49 -12.71
C MET A 36 -3.27 6.67 -11.21
N PHE A 37 -2.75 5.79 -10.35
CA PHE A 37 -2.88 5.92 -8.89
C PHE A 37 -1.77 6.75 -8.24
N LEU A 38 -0.79 7.26 -9.01
CA LEU A 38 0.27 8.10 -8.47
C LEU A 38 -0.26 9.37 -7.79
N PRO A 39 -1.26 10.11 -8.33
CA PRO A 39 -1.83 11.26 -7.63
C PRO A 39 -2.46 10.89 -6.28
N LEU A 40 -3.15 9.75 -6.19
CA LEU A 40 -3.70 9.25 -4.94
C LEU A 40 -2.58 8.95 -3.94
N PHE A 41 -1.52 8.26 -4.38
CA PHE A 41 -0.33 8.02 -3.56
C PHE A 41 0.29 9.33 -3.05
N THR A 42 0.43 10.34 -3.91
CA THR A 42 0.97 11.64 -3.53
C THR A 42 0.11 12.34 -2.49
N ILE A 43 -1.22 12.37 -2.68
CA ILE A 43 -2.16 12.98 -1.71
C ILE A 43 -2.05 12.28 -0.36
N LEU A 44 -2.08 10.95 -0.38
CA LEU A 44 -2.00 10.14 0.82
C LEU A 44 -0.63 10.31 1.54
N PHE A 45 0.46 10.46 0.79
CA PHE A 45 1.79 10.72 1.35
C PHE A 45 1.88 12.10 1.97
N ILE A 46 1.35 13.14 1.31
CA ILE A 46 1.29 14.49 1.87
C ILE A 46 0.47 14.50 3.16
N SER A 47 -0.67 13.82 3.20
CA SER A 47 -1.47 13.73 4.42
C SER A 47 -0.74 13.00 5.55
N TRP A 48 0.09 12.01 5.23
CA TRP A 48 0.93 11.33 6.22
C TRP A 48 2.00 12.26 6.79
N VAL A 49 2.65 13.04 5.93
CA VAL A 49 3.63 14.06 6.34
C VAL A 49 2.96 15.08 7.26
N ILE A 50 1.82 15.64 6.86
CA ILE A 50 1.07 16.60 7.69
C ILE A 50 0.72 15.99 9.05
N TYR A 51 0.18 14.77 9.07
CA TYR A 51 -0.13 14.06 10.32
C TYR A 51 1.10 13.91 11.21
N SER A 52 2.24 13.51 10.63
CA SER A 52 3.50 13.34 11.35
C SER A 52 4.05 14.65 11.91
N PHE A 53 3.87 15.77 11.21
CA PHE A 53 4.26 17.09 11.72
C PHE A 53 3.35 17.57 12.86
N ILE A 54 2.05 17.25 12.81
CA ILE A 54 1.07 17.65 13.85
C ILE A 54 1.23 16.82 15.13
N TYR A 55 1.44 15.51 14.98
CA TYR A 55 1.39 14.56 16.10
C TYR A 55 2.74 13.92 16.47
N GLY A 56 3.76 14.05 15.62
CA GLY A 56 5.08 13.43 15.82
C GLY A 56 6.20 14.39 16.19
N LEU A 57 5.93 15.70 16.22
CA LEU A 57 6.88 16.71 16.72
C LEU A 57 6.46 17.14 18.12
N HIS A 58 7.31 16.83 19.09
CA HIS A 58 7.12 17.20 20.48
C HIS A 58 8.12 18.29 20.87
N ASP A 59 7.66 19.27 21.64
CA ASP A 59 8.49 20.34 22.17
C ASP A 59 9.25 19.90 23.44
N GLU A 60 10.11 20.76 23.97
CA GLU A 60 10.84 20.46 25.22
C GLU A 60 9.90 20.27 26.42
N ALA A 61 8.73 20.92 26.41
CA ALA A 61 7.75 20.79 27.49
C ALA A 61 7.17 19.37 27.57
N PHE A 62 6.95 18.72 26.43
CA PHE A 62 6.52 17.32 26.36
C PHE A 62 7.52 16.37 27.03
N TYR A 63 8.83 16.53 26.78
CA TYR A 63 9.86 15.67 27.38
C TYR A 63 10.08 15.93 28.88
N ASN A 64 9.56 17.04 29.40
CA ASN A 64 9.58 17.37 30.82
C ASN A 64 8.33 16.86 31.58
N LEU A 65 7.40 16.15 30.91
CA LEU A 65 6.24 15.56 31.56
C LEU A 65 6.65 14.44 32.55
N PRO A 66 5.84 14.17 33.59
CA PRO A 66 6.04 13.02 34.45
C PRO A 66 6.08 11.72 33.61
N GLN A 67 7.01 10.81 33.91
CA GLN A 67 7.28 9.61 33.10
C GLN A 67 6.01 8.83 32.71
N LYS A 68 5.08 8.65 33.65
CA LYS A 68 3.82 7.93 33.42
C LYS A 68 2.93 8.61 32.37
N GLU A 69 2.94 9.95 32.33
CA GLU A 69 2.17 10.73 31.37
C GLU A 69 2.87 10.77 30.01
N LEU A 70 4.20 10.88 30.00
CA LEU A 70 5.04 10.76 28.81
C LEU A 70 4.82 9.41 28.10
N ASP A 71 4.93 8.30 28.83
CA ASP A 71 4.74 6.94 28.29
C ASP A 71 3.33 6.76 27.71
N ARG A 72 2.31 7.34 28.37
CA ARG A 72 0.92 7.31 27.91
C ARG A 72 0.76 8.07 26.59
N GLN A 73 1.34 9.26 26.47
CA GLN A 73 1.24 10.07 25.25
C GLN A 73 1.97 9.39 24.09
N LEU A 74 3.22 8.97 24.30
CA LEU A 74 4.01 8.23 23.31
C LEU A 74 3.32 6.96 22.80
N PHE A 75 2.63 6.24 23.70
CA PHE A 75 1.82 5.09 23.33
C PHE A 75 0.70 5.47 22.35
N TRP A 76 -0.10 6.50 22.67
CA TRP A 76 -1.23 6.92 21.83
C TRP A 76 -0.78 7.50 20.50
N ASP A 77 0.32 8.26 20.48
CA ASP A 77 0.89 8.82 19.26
C ASP A 77 1.41 7.70 18.33
N SER A 78 2.09 6.71 18.91
CA SER A 78 2.56 5.53 18.16
C SER A 78 1.41 4.66 17.66
N PHE A 79 0.36 4.48 18.48
CA PHE A 79 -0.84 3.74 18.09
C PHE A 79 -1.60 4.46 16.97
N GLY A 80 -1.83 5.77 17.10
CA GLY A 80 -2.47 6.60 16.08
C GLY A 80 -1.71 6.57 14.76
N THR A 81 -0.38 6.69 14.82
CA THR A 81 0.51 6.56 13.65
C THR A 81 0.38 5.17 13.00
N GLY A 82 0.35 4.10 13.81
CA GLY A 82 0.12 2.74 13.31
C GLY A 82 -1.21 2.60 12.58
N VAL A 83 -2.31 3.08 13.18
CA VAL A 83 -3.65 3.04 12.57
C VAL A 83 -3.66 3.82 11.26
N TYR A 84 -3.06 5.00 11.25
CA TYR A 84 -2.94 5.83 10.06
C TYR A 84 -2.21 5.08 8.93
N ILE A 85 -1.05 4.49 9.23
CA ILE A 85 -0.23 3.74 8.26
C ILE A 85 -1.02 2.55 7.69
N ILE A 86 -1.70 1.77 8.53
CA ILE A 86 -2.51 0.63 8.07
C ILE A 86 -3.65 1.12 7.15
N GLY A 87 -4.35 2.19 7.53
CA GLY A 87 -5.42 2.76 6.72
C GLY A 87 -4.90 3.23 5.36
N PHE A 88 -3.81 4.00 5.36
CA PHE A 88 -3.08 4.47 4.18
C PHE A 88 -2.73 3.31 3.24
N LEU A 89 -2.09 2.27 3.77
CA LEU A 89 -1.65 1.12 2.99
C LEU A 89 -2.81 0.28 2.48
N SER A 90 -3.87 0.12 3.27
CA SER A 90 -5.06 -0.61 2.87
C SER A 90 -5.72 0.03 1.65
N ILE A 91 -5.82 1.37 1.62
CA ILE A 91 -6.36 2.09 0.46
C ILE A 91 -5.49 1.86 -0.79
N LEU A 92 -4.16 1.92 -0.66
CA LEU A 92 -3.24 1.69 -1.78
C LEU A 92 -3.30 0.25 -2.30
N ILE A 93 -3.35 -0.72 -1.40
CA ILE A 93 -3.46 -2.13 -1.76
C ILE A 93 -4.80 -2.39 -2.45
N LEU A 94 -5.93 -1.95 -1.87
CA LEU A 94 -7.26 -2.18 -2.43
C LEU A 94 -7.42 -1.57 -3.82
N THR A 95 -6.84 -0.40 -4.07
CA THR A 95 -6.89 0.27 -5.37
C THR A 95 -6.00 -0.38 -6.43
N THR A 96 -4.96 -1.12 -6.04
CA THR A 96 -4.04 -1.76 -7.00
C THR A 96 -4.22 -3.27 -7.13
N LEU A 97 -4.85 -3.91 -6.15
CA LEU A 97 -5.05 -5.34 -6.06
C LEU A 97 -5.74 -5.94 -7.30
N PRO A 98 -6.86 -5.39 -7.83
CA PRO A 98 -7.49 -5.94 -9.04
C PRO A 98 -6.56 -5.99 -10.25
N THR A 99 -5.76 -4.94 -10.44
CA THR A 99 -4.79 -4.83 -11.53
C THR A 99 -3.64 -5.82 -11.35
N GLU A 100 -3.15 -6.03 -10.12
CA GLU A 100 -2.13 -7.05 -9.82
C GLU A 100 -2.64 -8.46 -10.09
N LEU A 101 -3.86 -8.80 -9.64
CA LEU A 101 -4.46 -10.12 -9.85
C LEU A 101 -4.63 -10.44 -11.34
N ARG A 102 -5.11 -9.47 -12.13
CA ARG A 102 -5.22 -9.60 -13.58
C ARG A 102 -3.86 -9.83 -14.23
N MET A 103 -2.81 -9.17 -13.75
CA MET A 103 -1.46 -9.36 -14.28
C MET A 103 -0.84 -10.71 -13.88
N PHE A 104 -1.09 -11.20 -12.67
CA PHE A 104 -0.74 -12.57 -12.30
C PHE A 104 -1.43 -13.59 -13.21
N HIS A 105 -2.72 -13.40 -13.48
CA HIS A 105 -3.49 -14.25 -14.37
C HIS A 105 -2.96 -14.21 -15.82
N LYS A 106 -2.70 -13.02 -16.38
CA LYS A 106 -2.08 -12.87 -17.72
C LYS A 106 -0.77 -13.64 -17.84
N ARG A 107 0.04 -13.68 -16.77
CA ARG A 107 1.33 -14.37 -16.74
C ARG A 107 1.23 -15.88 -16.46
N GLY A 108 0.02 -16.41 -16.26
CA GLY A 108 -0.19 -17.80 -15.83
C GLY A 108 0.42 -18.10 -14.45
N LYS A 109 0.62 -17.09 -13.61
CA LYS A 109 1.24 -17.23 -12.28
C LYS A 109 0.20 -17.28 -11.18
N ASN A 110 0.48 -18.07 -10.14
CA ASN A 110 -0.36 -18.13 -8.96
C ASN A 110 -0.26 -16.82 -8.15
N ALA A 111 -1.40 -16.14 -7.95
CA ALA A 111 -1.51 -14.94 -7.13
C ALA A 111 -1.67 -15.24 -5.62
N GLY A 112 -1.90 -16.51 -5.25
CA GLY A 112 -2.16 -16.93 -3.86
C GLY A 112 -1.13 -16.41 -2.84
N PRO A 113 0.19 -16.58 -3.07
CA PRO A 113 1.20 -16.05 -2.16
C PRO A 113 1.14 -14.53 -2.00
N TYR A 114 0.88 -13.79 -3.08
CA TYR A 114 0.73 -12.34 -3.04
C TYR A 114 -0.51 -11.93 -2.22
N ILE A 115 -1.65 -12.61 -2.43
CA ILE A 115 -2.88 -12.38 -1.66
C ILE A 115 -2.65 -12.67 -0.17
N ALA A 116 -1.98 -13.77 0.16
CA ALA A 116 -1.69 -14.13 1.56
C ALA A 116 -0.86 -13.05 2.24
N VAL A 117 0.20 -12.56 1.59
CA VAL A 117 1.05 -11.48 2.13
C VAL A 117 0.27 -10.16 2.25
N VAL A 118 -0.61 -9.84 1.29
CA VAL A 118 -1.53 -8.70 1.39
C VAL A 118 -2.47 -8.81 2.59
N LEU A 119 -3.06 -9.99 2.82
CA LEU A 119 -3.94 -10.23 3.97
C LEU A 119 -3.17 -10.11 5.28
N VAL A 120 -1.95 -10.65 5.37
CA VAL A 120 -1.08 -10.48 6.54
C VAL A 120 -0.72 -9.01 6.73
N ALA A 121 -0.44 -8.26 5.67
CA ALA A 121 -0.11 -6.85 5.74
C ALA A 121 -1.25 -5.99 6.28
N VAL A 122 -2.50 -6.31 5.96
CA VAL A 122 -3.67 -5.55 6.43
C VAL A 122 -4.18 -6.10 7.77
N ILE A 123 -4.61 -7.38 7.78
CA ILE A 123 -5.23 -8.01 8.93
C ILE A 123 -4.21 -8.28 10.02
N GLY A 124 -3.04 -8.81 9.67
CA GLY A 124 -1.98 -9.09 10.63
C GLY A 124 -1.48 -7.82 11.33
N SER A 125 -1.31 -6.72 10.59
CA SER A 125 -0.98 -5.42 11.18
C SER A 125 -2.08 -4.88 12.09
N ALA A 126 -3.36 -5.05 11.72
CA ALA A 126 -4.47 -4.61 12.56
C ALA A 126 -4.53 -5.42 13.87
N VAL A 127 -4.37 -6.75 13.78
CA VAL A 127 -4.28 -7.63 14.95
C VAL A 127 -3.09 -7.26 15.82
N TYR A 128 -1.93 -6.95 15.23
CA TYR A 128 -0.75 -6.49 15.96
C TYR A 128 -1.02 -5.20 16.75
N LEU A 129 -1.61 -4.18 16.13
CA LEU A 129 -1.96 -2.94 16.84
C LEU A 129 -2.95 -3.19 17.97
N MET A 130 -3.97 -4.02 17.73
CA MET A 130 -4.93 -4.38 18.78
C MET A 130 -4.26 -5.12 19.94
N ALA A 131 -3.32 -6.03 19.67
CA ALA A 131 -2.55 -6.70 20.71
C ALA A 131 -1.71 -5.72 21.52
N MET A 132 -1.02 -4.77 20.85
CA MET A 132 -0.25 -3.72 21.52
C MET A 132 -1.13 -2.82 22.40
N LEU A 133 -2.36 -2.51 21.94
CA LEU A 133 -3.35 -1.78 22.73
C LEU A 133 -3.78 -2.54 23.99
N MET A 134 -4.07 -3.84 23.86
CA MET A 134 -4.45 -4.68 25.00
C MET A 134 -3.30 -4.85 26.01
N LEU A 135 -2.07 -4.94 25.53
CA LEU A 135 -0.87 -5.09 26.35
C LEU A 135 -0.32 -3.76 26.87
N LYS A 136 -0.90 -2.61 26.45
CA LYS A 136 -0.41 -1.25 26.76
C LYS A 136 1.07 -1.07 26.40
N MET A 137 1.50 -1.70 25.30
CA MET A 137 2.86 -1.61 24.79
C MET A 137 2.91 -0.68 23.60
N GLN A 138 3.97 0.12 23.50
CA GLN A 138 4.18 0.99 22.34
C GLN A 138 4.34 0.15 21.05
N PRO A 139 3.49 0.35 20.03
CA PRO A 139 3.64 -0.37 18.77
C PRO A 139 4.92 -0.01 18.04
N GLN A 140 5.62 -1.01 17.52
CA GLN A 140 6.77 -0.82 16.65
C GLN A 140 6.31 -0.75 15.19
N ILE A 141 6.39 0.43 14.59
CA ILE A 141 5.96 0.70 13.22
C ILE A 141 6.68 -0.21 12.21
N LEU A 142 7.94 -0.56 12.46
CA LEU A 142 8.70 -1.45 11.58
C LEU A 142 8.02 -2.82 11.39
N LEU A 143 7.40 -3.37 12.44
CA LEU A 143 6.69 -4.65 12.37
C LEU A 143 5.43 -4.56 11.52
N VAL A 144 4.74 -3.42 11.52
CA VAL A 144 3.61 -3.13 10.62
C VAL A 144 4.08 -3.03 9.16
N MET A 145 5.28 -2.50 8.93
CA MET A 145 5.81 -2.24 7.58
C MET A 145 6.42 -3.48 6.90
N LEU A 146 6.92 -4.47 7.65
CA LEU A 146 7.53 -5.69 7.09
C LEU A 146 6.68 -6.43 6.05
N PRO A 147 5.43 -6.85 6.36
CA PRO A 147 4.59 -7.57 5.39
C PRO A 147 4.21 -6.69 4.18
N VAL A 148 4.19 -5.37 4.37
CA VAL A 148 3.90 -4.39 3.32
C VAL A 148 5.04 -4.33 2.32
N TYR A 149 6.28 -4.26 2.80
CA TYR A 149 7.45 -4.33 1.93
C TYR A 149 7.47 -5.65 1.16
N ALA A 150 7.18 -6.77 1.82
CA ALA A 150 7.07 -8.06 1.15
C ALA A 150 6.01 -8.03 0.03
N ALA A 151 4.83 -7.45 0.27
CA ALA A 151 3.80 -7.29 -0.75
C ALA A 151 4.29 -6.45 -1.95
N ILE A 152 5.01 -5.35 -1.69
CA ILE A 152 5.57 -4.47 -2.73
C ILE A 152 6.56 -5.23 -3.62
N PHE A 153 7.48 -6.01 -3.04
CA PHE A 153 8.45 -6.80 -3.78
C PHE A 153 7.82 -7.91 -4.63
N MET A 154 6.64 -8.40 -4.23
CA MET A 154 5.90 -9.42 -4.96
C MET A 154 5.04 -8.87 -6.10
N THR A 155 4.91 -7.54 -6.24
CA THR A 155 4.12 -6.93 -7.33
C THR A 155 4.70 -7.24 -8.71
N ASN A 156 3.86 -7.14 -9.75
CA ASN A 156 4.26 -7.38 -11.14
C ASN A 156 5.11 -6.26 -11.75
N THR A 157 5.37 -5.17 -11.01
CA THR A 157 5.99 -3.94 -11.53
C THR A 157 7.40 -4.18 -12.07
N GLY A 158 8.23 -4.92 -11.32
CA GLY A 158 9.59 -5.26 -11.76
C GLY A 158 9.61 -6.08 -13.05
N TYR A 159 8.62 -6.96 -13.25
CA TYR A 159 8.49 -7.73 -14.48
C TYR A 159 8.03 -6.86 -15.65
N VAL A 160 6.97 -6.06 -15.47
CA VAL A 160 6.45 -5.20 -16.54
C VAL A 160 7.46 -4.15 -16.98
N ASN A 161 8.25 -3.60 -16.06
CA ASN A 161 9.35 -2.69 -16.39
C ASN A 161 10.42 -3.35 -17.28
N LYS A 162 10.71 -4.65 -17.08
CA LYS A 162 11.63 -5.39 -17.97
C LYS A 162 11.03 -5.56 -19.38
N ILE A 163 9.73 -5.82 -19.49
CA ILE A 163 9.03 -5.92 -20.78
C ILE A 163 8.98 -4.57 -21.51
N LYS A 164 8.70 -3.49 -20.78
CA LYS A 164 8.72 -2.10 -21.28
C LYS A 164 10.07 -1.75 -21.92
N LYS A 165 11.18 -2.04 -21.22
CA LYS A 165 12.55 -1.82 -21.73
C LYS A 165 12.87 -2.65 -22.99
N ARG A 166 12.18 -3.76 -23.22
CA ARG A 166 12.35 -4.63 -24.40
C ARG A 166 11.41 -4.26 -25.57
N GLY A 167 10.62 -3.18 -25.44
CA GLY A 167 9.74 -2.69 -26.50
C GLY A 167 8.36 -3.34 -26.57
N TRP A 168 7.72 -3.59 -25.42
CA TRP A 168 6.32 -4.07 -25.32
C TRP A 168 6.00 -5.29 -26.21
N ARG A 169 6.83 -6.33 -26.17
CA ARG A 169 6.50 -7.58 -26.84
C ARG A 169 5.37 -8.27 -26.08
N GLU A 170 4.19 -8.31 -26.67
CA GLU A 170 3.07 -9.11 -26.18
C GLU A 170 3.29 -10.56 -26.67
N SER A 171 3.90 -11.38 -25.82
CA SER A 171 3.87 -12.84 -25.95
C SER A 171 2.73 -13.40 -25.13
#